data_AF-A0A6P2MC63-F1
#
_entry.id   AF-A0A6P2MC63-F1
#
_cell.length_a   1.000
_cell.length_b   1.000
_cell.length_c   1.000
_cell.angle_alpha   90.00
_cell.angle_beta   90.00
_cell.angle_gamma   90.00
#
_symmetry.space_group_name_H-M   'P 1'
#
loop_
_entity.id
_entity.type
_entity.pdbx_description
1 polymer ?
#
loop_
_entity_poly.entity_id
_entity_poly.type
_entity_poly.pdbx_seq_one_letter_code
_entity_poly.pdbx_strand_id
1 'polypeptide(L)'
;MKHPKNEFPFAILMDNNHFKFLSRPTKMTTSLSFATLPLAVAAFVAGALVPLQGGSNAALGRALGHPLWASVASLTVSLLVVLPVLLATRANAPLIGDALQRPLWTWLGGLAGVIYITLALILTPRLGATTFIVCVVAGQTLASLLIDHYGLMGLAQRLATPGRIAGVALIFAGMIVVQWQTPAPRVPVATGDAAAAQPEPQH
;
A
#
# COMPACT_ATOMS: atom_id res chain seq x y z
N MET A 1 13.88 -53.46 -56.75
CA MET A 1 12.47 -53.79 -57.05
C MET A 1 11.64 -53.43 -55.83
N LYS A 2 10.93 -52.29 -55.90
CA LYS A 2 9.46 -52.16 -55.93
C LYS A 2 8.81 -52.21 -54.54
N HIS A 3 8.45 -51.03 -54.04
CA HIS A 3 7.30 -50.84 -53.16
C HIS A 3 6.02 -51.36 -53.84
N PRO A 4 5.02 -51.76 -53.04
CA PRO A 4 3.81 -50.94 -53.03
C PRO A 4 3.31 -50.59 -51.62
N LYS A 5 2.54 -49.50 -51.62
CA LYS A 5 1.78 -48.89 -50.53
C LYS A 5 0.41 -49.57 -50.38
N ASN A 6 -0.30 -49.17 -49.31
CA ASN A 6 -1.75 -49.24 -49.03
C ASN A 6 -2.06 -50.23 -47.90
N GLU A 7 -2.88 -49.96 -46.89
CA GLU A 7 -3.72 -48.83 -46.47
C GLU A 7 -4.17 -49.19 -45.03
N PHE A 8 -4.40 -48.18 -44.19
CA PHE A 8 -4.86 -48.35 -42.81
C PHE A 8 -6.24 -49.03 -42.72
N PRO A 9 -6.50 -49.77 -41.63
CA PRO A 9 -7.75 -49.55 -40.90
C PRO A 9 -7.46 -49.21 -39.43
N PHE A 10 -8.10 -48.14 -38.98
CA PHE A 10 -8.40 -47.76 -37.59
C PHE A 10 -8.04 -48.81 -36.52
N ALA A 11 -6.83 -48.72 -35.98
CA ALA A 11 -6.53 -49.28 -34.66
C ALA A 11 -6.90 -48.21 -33.62
N ILE A 12 -8.12 -48.30 -33.09
CA ILE A 12 -8.47 -47.69 -31.81
C ILE A 12 -7.62 -48.43 -30.77
N LEU A 13 -6.48 -47.87 -30.43
CA LEU A 13 -5.77 -48.22 -29.20
C LEU A 13 -6.31 -47.27 -28.12
N MET A 14 -7.27 -47.75 -27.33
CA MET A 14 -7.62 -47.12 -26.05
C MET A 14 -6.40 -47.26 -25.12
N ASP A 15 -5.55 -46.24 -25.10
CA ASP A 15 -4.62 -46.02 -24.00
C ASP A 15 -5.29 -45.08 -22.98
N ASN A 16 -5.59 -45.63 -21.81
CA ASN A 16 -6.44 -45.04 -20.78
C ASN A 16 -5.67 -44.14 -19.81
N ASN A 17 -4.53 -43.52 -20.20
CA ASN A 17 -3.79 -42.61 -19.32
C ASN A 17 -3.12 -41.40 -20.01
N HIS A 18 -3.65 -40.92 -21.13
CA HIS A 18 -3.20 -39.65 -21.71
C HIS A 18 -3.97 -38.44 -21.14
N PHE A 19 -3.57 -37.97 -19.95
CA PHE A 19 -3.93 -36.63 -19.48
C PHE A 19 -3.11 -35.58 -20.26
N LYS A 20 -3.50 -35.30 -21.51
CA LYS A 20 -3.07 -34.07 -22.21
C LYS A 20 -3.82 -32.90 -21.57
N PHE A 21 -3.20 -32.28 -20.57
CA PHE A 21 -3.64 -30.99 -20.06
C PHE A 21 -3.43 -29.98 -21.18
N LEU A 22 -4.48 -29.71 -21.96
CA LEU A 22 -4.55 -28.55 -22.84
C LEU A 22 -4.42 -27.33 -21.93
N SER A 23 -3.21 -26.85 -21.73
CA SER A 23 -2.95 -25.51 -21.20
C SER A 23 -3.52 -24.53 -22.21
N ARG A 24 -4.83 -24.29 -22.10
CA ARG A 24 -5.51 -23.18 -22.79
C ARG A 24 -4.68 -21.94 -22.44
N PRO A 25 -4.13 -21.22 -23.41
CA PRO A 25 -3.55 -19.92 -23.12
C PRO A 25 -4.71 -19.05 -22.63
N THR A 26 -4.84 -18.88 -21.33
CA THR A 26 -5.61 -17.79 -20.75
C THR A 26 -4.95 -16.53 -21.27
N LYS A 27 -5.53 -15.97 -22.34
CA LYS A 27 -5.25 -14.60 -22.73
C LYS A 27 -5.53 -13.77 -21.48
N MET A 28 -4.48 -13.32 -20.79
CA MET A 28 -4.60 -12.31 -19.74
C MET A 28 -4.90 -10.97 -20.42
N THR A 29 -6.12 -10.84 -20.93
CA THR A 29 -6.70 -9.54 -21.18
C THR A 29 -7.08 -8.98 -19.81
N THR A 30 -6.23 -8.09 -19.29
CA THR A 30 -6.58 -7.23 -18.15
C THR A 30 -7.67 -6.25 -18.61
N SER A 31 -8.87 -6.78 -18.82
CA SER A 31 -10.09 -5.99 -18.90
C SER A 31 -10.42 -5.58 -17.46
N LEU A 32 -10.89 -4.35 -17.25
CA LEU A 32 -11.58 -3.95 -16.03
C LEU A 32 -12.85 -4.80 -15.91
N SER A 33 -12.68 -6.05 -15.48
CA SER A 33 -13.76 -7.00 -15.29
C SER A 33 -14.48 -6.61 -14.01
N PHE A 34 -15.82 -6.65 -14.02
CA PHE A 34 -16.66 -6.44 -12.84
C PHE A 34 -16.19 -7.28 -11.63
N ALA A 35 -15.53 -8.42 -11.87
CA ALA A 35 -14.93 -9.26 -10.84
C ALA A 35 -13.77 -8.60 -10.06
N THR A 36 -13.07 -7.63 -10.65
CA THR A 36 -11.94 -6.92 -10.02
C THR A 36 -12.35 -5.65 -9.27
N LEU A 37 -13.57 -5.17 -9.50
CA LEU A 37 -14.13 -3.99 -8.88
C LEU A 37 -14.15 -4.07 -7.33
N PRO A 38 -14.62 -5.16 -6.68
CA PRO A 38 -14.59 -5.24 -5.21
C PRO A 38 -13.17 -5.19 -4.64
N LEU A 39 -12.19 -5.80 -5.31
CA LEU A 39 -10.78 -5.74 -4.92
C LEU A 39 -10.23 -4.31 -5.03
N ALA A 40 -10.59 -3.60 -6.10
CA ALA A 40 -10.19 -2.20 -6.29
C ALA A 40 -10.81 -1.29 -5.23
N VAL A 41 -12.08 -1.50 -4.88
CA VAL A 41 -12.76 -0.75 -3.80
C VAL A 41 -12.10 -1.04 -2.46
N ALA A 42 -11.79 -2.28 -2.13
CA ALA A 42 -11.09 -2.64 -0.90
C ALA A 42 -9.70 -1.96 -0.82
N ALA A 43 -8.94 -1.96 -1.91
CA ALA A 43 -7.65 -1.26 -1.99
C ALA A 43 -7.79 0.26 -1.82
N PHE A 44 -8.83 0.86 -2.42
CA PHE A 44 -9.14 2.28 -2.27
C PHE A 44 -9.47 2.62 -0.81
N VAL A 45 -10.33 1.84 -0.16
CA VAL A 45 -10.69 2.03 1.26
C VAL A 45 -9.44 1.89 2.14
N ALA A 46 -8.60 0.88 1.89
CA ALA A 46 -7.34 0.71 2.63
C ALA A 46 -6.44 1.95 2.48
N GLY A 47 -6.31 2.50 1.27
CA GLY A 47 -5.59 3.76 1.01
C GLY A 47 -6.21 4.97 1.73
N ALA A 48 -7.54 5.06 1.77
CA ALA A 48 -8.27 6.14 2.44
C ALA A 48 -8.14 6.12 3.97
N LEU A 49 -7.77 4.99 4.57
CA LEU A 49 -7.49 4.88 6.01
C LEU A 49 -6.09 5.39 6.39
N VAL A 50 -5.15 5.48 5.45
CA VAL A 50 -3.77 5.92 5.71
C VAL A 50 -3.69 7.35 6.28
N PRO A 51 -4.40 8.36 5.75
CA PRO A 51 -4.44 9.69 6.36
C PRO A 51 -5.01 9.69 7.78
N LEU A 52 -6.04 8.87 8.05
CA LEU A 52 -6.63 8.74 9.37
C LEU A 52 -5.62 8.17 10.36
N GLN A 53 -4.90 7.12 9.97
CA GLN A 53 -3.80 6.55 10.75
C GLN A 53 -2.72 7.59 11.04
N GLY A 54 -2.30 8.37 10.02
CA GLY A 54 -1.32 9.44 10.18
C GLY A 54 -1.78 10.53 11.17
N GLY A 55 -3.04 10.95 11.08
CA GLY A 55 -3.64 11.93 11.99
C GLY A 55 -3.73 11.44 13.44
N SER A 56 -4.20 10.21 13.65
CA SER A 56 -4.27 9.58 14.97
C SER A 56 -2.87 9.41 15.58
N ASN A 57 -1.89 8.96 14.80
CA ASN A 57 -0.51 8.86 15.26
C ASN A 57 0.02 10.25 15.64
N ALA A 58 -0.21 11.28 14.82
CA ALA A 58 0.25 12.65 15.10
C ALA A 58 -0.34 13.21 16.40
N ALA A 59 -1.61 12.93 16.69
CA ALA A 59 -2.24 13.29 17.95
C ALA A 59 -1.58 12.57 19.14
N LEU A 60 -1.33 11.26 19.00
CA LEU A 60 -0.67 10.45 20.03
C LEU A 60 0.77 10.91 20.28
N GLY A 61 1.50 11.31 19.23
CA GLY A 61 2.85 11.85 19.31
C GLY A 61 2.93 13.15 20.11
N ARG A 62 1.93 14.02 19.95
CA ARG A 62 1.79 15.24 20.76
C ARG A 62 1.44 14.92 22.21
N ALA A 63 0.53 13.98 22.44
CA ALA A 63 0.10 13.59 23.78
C ALA A 63 1.23 12.93 24.61
N LEU A 64 2.08 12.11 23.96
CA LEU A 64 3.18 11.38 24.60
C LEU A 64 4.51 12.15 24.59
N GLY A 65 4.58 13.34 23.98
CA GLY A 65 5.77 14.20 23.92
C GLY A 65 6.89 13.72 22.99
N HIS A 66 6.83 12.51 22.43
CA HIS A 66 7.84 12.01 21.49
C HIS A 66 7.24 11.09 20.40
N PRO A 67 7.62 11.26 19.11
CA PRO A 67 7.10 10.45 18.00
C PRO A 67 7.34 8.93 18.12
N LEU A 68 8.48 8.52 18.68
CA LEU A 68 8.77 7.09 18.86
C LEU A 68 7.82 6.43 19.87
N TRP A 69 7.43 7.13 20.94
CA TRP A 69 6.47 6.60 21.92
C TRP A 69 5.09 6.41 21.30
N ALA A 70 4.66 7.31 20.41
CA ALA A 70 3.44 7.12 19.64
C ALA A 70 3.53 5.94 18.67
N SER A 71 4.69 5.71 18.06
CA SER A 71 4.91 4.53 17.21
C SER A 71 4.79 3.24 18.00
N VAL A 72 5.42 3.16 19.19
CA VAL A 72 5.31 1.99 20.09
C VAL A 72 3.86 1.75 20.52
N ALA A 73 3.16 2.79 20.95
CA ALA A 73 1.76 2.68 21.36
C ALA A 73 0.84 2.23 20.20
N SER A 74 1.03 2.80 19.01
CA SER A 74 0.28 2.44 17.78
C SER A 74 0.53 0.99 17.36
N LEU A 75 1.79 0.54 17.39
CA LEU A 75 2.16 -0.85 17.13
C LEU A 75 1.58 -1.81 18.19
N THR A 76 1.53 -1.39 19.45
CA THR A 76 0.93 -2.19 20.53
C THR A 76 -0.57 -2.36 20.31
N VAL A 77 -1.30 -1.28 20.01
CA VAL A 77 -2.74 -1.35 19.67
C VAL A 77 -2.97 -2.23 18.45
N SER A 78 -2.14 -2.09 17.41
CA SER A 78 -2.22 -2.91 16.20
C SER A 78 -2.04 -4.40 16.53
N LEU A 79 -1.07 -4.74 17.39
CA LEU A 79 -0.84 -6.10 17.85
C LEU A 79 -2.05 -6.66 18.63
N LEU A 80 -2.63 -5.87 19.54
CA LEU A 80 -3.80 -6.26 20.32
C LEU A 80 -5.04 -6.51 19.45
N VAL A 81 -5.17 -5.82 18.31
CA VAL A 81 -6.26 -6.05 17.35
C VAL A 81 -6.02 -7.30 16.50
N VAL A 82 -4.77 -7.55 16.08
CA VAL A 82 -4.43 -8.70 15.23
C VAL A 82 -4.51 -10.02 16.00
N LEU A 83 -4.15 -10.06 17.28
CA LEU A 83 -4.12 -11.29 18.09
C LEU A 83 -5.48 -12.03 18.13
N PRO A 84 -6.63 -11.39 18.45
CA PRO A 84 -7.93 -12.03 18.41
C PRO A 84 -8.29 -12.57 17.01
N VAL A 85 -7.92 -11.87 15.95
CA VAL A 85 -8.16 -12.32 14.57
C VAL A 85 -7.37 -13.58 14.26
N LEU A 86 -6.10 -13.65 14.67
CA LEU A 86 -5.28 -14.87 14.52
C LEU A 86 -5.90 -16.06 15.27
N LEU A 87 -6.38 -15.83 16.50
CA LEU A 87 -7.04 -16.86 17.29
C LEU A 87 -8.37 -17.32 16.67
N ALA A 88 -9.19 -16.37 16.19
CA ALA A 88 -10.48 -16.66 15.57
C ALA A 88 -10.33 -17.41 14.24
N THR A 89 -9.31 -17.06 13.44
CA THR A 89 -9.02 -17.72 12.15
C THR A 89 -8.24 -19.02 12.31
N ARG A 90 -7.79 -19.36 13.53
CA ARG A 90 -6.91 -20.50 13.82
C ARG A 90 -5.69 -20.55 12.89
N ALA A 91 -5.10 -19.39 12.63
CA ALA A 91 -3.90 -19.30 11.81
C ALA A 91 -2.77 -20.10 12.48
N ASN A 92 -2.18 -21.06 11.76
CA ASN A 92 -1.08 -21.86 12.27
C ASN A 92 0.10 -20.95 12.64
N ALA A 93 0.57 -21.07 13.88
CA ALA A 93 1.76 -20.33 14.32
C ALA A 93 2.97 -20.81 13.50
N PRO A 94 3.77 -19.90 12.92
CA PRO A 94 4.98 -20.30 12.22
C PRO A 94 5.98 -20.87 13.22
N LEU A 95 6.73 -21.91 12.83
CA LEU A 95 7.92 -22.29 13.58
C LEU A 95 8.91 -21.13 13.53
N ILE A 96 9.33 -20.63 14.70
CA ILE A 96 10.26 -19.51 14.83
C ILE A 96 11.57 -19.79 14.06
N GLY A 97 12.01 -21.05 14.07
CA GLY A 97 13.17 -21.51 13.29
C GLY A 97 13.03 -21.29 11.78
N ASP A 98 11.84 -21.57 11.22
CA ASP A 98 11.57 -21.39 9.79
C ASP A 98 11.43 -19.90 9.42
N ALA A 99 10.91 -19.08 10.35
CA ALA A 99 10.81 -17.65 10.17
C ALA A 99 12.21 -16.99 10.09
N LEU A 100 13.13 -17.38 10.96
CA LEU A 100 14.49 -16.84 11.00
C LEU A 100 15.35 -17.25 9.79
N GLN A 101 15.02 -18.36 9.12
CA GLN A 101 15.69 -18.77 7.89
C GLN A 101 15.22 -17.99 6.64
N ARG A 102 14.19 -17.13 6.77
CA ARG A 102 13.73 -16.30 5.66
C ARG A 102 14.76 -15.23 5.27
N PRO A 103 14.82 -14.85 3.99
CA PRO A 103 15.72 -13.78 3.54
C PRO A 103 15.53 -12.48 4.32
N LEU A 104 16.60 -11.73 4.55
CA LEU A 104 16.56 -10.48 5.31
C LEU A 104 15.55 -9.45 4.76
N TRP A 105 15.29 -9.46 3.45
CA TRP A 105 14.33 -8.56 2.83
C TRP A 105 12.90 -8.74 3.36
N THR A 106 12.54 -9.92 3.87
CA THR A 106 11.21 -10.19 4.45
C THR A 106 10.96 -9.35 5.72
N TRP A 107 12.02 -8.98 6.43
CA TRP A 107 11.95 -8.16 7.63
C TRP A 107 11.96 -6.65 7.35
N LEU A 108 12.34 -6.23 6.14
CA LEU A 108 12.37 -4.83 5.74
C LEU A 108 10.98 -4.18 5.79
N GLY A 109 9.90 -4.95 5.68
CA GLY A 109 8.54 -4.44 5.82
C GLY A 109 8.28 -3.82 7.20
N GLY A 110 8.76 -4.46 8.27
CA GLY A 110 8.62 -3.94 9.63
C GLY A 110 9.43 -2.65 9.83
N LEU A 111 10.67 -2.63 9.33
CA LEU A 111 11.54 -1.45 9.36
C LEU A 111 10.92 -0.29 8.56
N ALA A 112 10.43 -0.55 7.35
CA ALA A 112 9.77 0.44 6.51
C ALA A 112 8.53 1.02 7.19
N GLY A 113 7.75 0.21 7.92
CA GLY A 113 6.60 0.65 8.70
C GLY A 113 6.97 1.65 9.81
N VAL A 114 8.00 1.33 10.60
CA VAL A 114 8.49 2.23 11.68
C VAL A 114 9.01 3.56 11.10
N ILE A 115 9.78 3.49 10.01
CA ILE A 115 10.27 4.67 9.29
C ILE A 115 9.09 5.51 8.78
N TYR A 116 8.10 4.86 8.15
CA TYR A 116 6.91 5.53 7.63
C TYR A 116 6.13 6.26 8.74
N ILE A 117 5.82 5.58 9.84
CA ILE A 117 5.08 6.19 10.96
C ILE A 117 5.88 7.37 11.53
N THR A 118 7.18 7.21 11.73
CA THR A 118 8.04 8.27 12.28
C THR A 118 8.08 9.49 11.34
N LEU A 119 8.24 9.28 10.03
CA LEU A 119 8.21 10.36 9.04
C LEU A 119 6.83 11.01 8.95
N ALA A 120 5.75 10.22 9.03
CA ALA A 120 4.40 10.76 9.06
C ALA A 120 4.21 11.70 10.26
N LEU A 121 4.71 11.32 11.44
CA LEU A 121 4.63 12.15 12.66
C LEU A 121 5.39 13.47 12.53
N ILE A 122 6.57 13.45 11.90
CA ILE A 122 7.43 14.63 11.76
C ILE A 122 6.94 15.54 10.62
N LEU A 123 6.52 14.96 9.50
CA LEU A 123 6.23 15.70 8.27
C LEU A 123 4.77 16.16 8.16
N THR A 124 3.80 15.41 8.69
CA THR A 124 2.38 15.80 8.65
C THR A 124 2.12 17.20 9.22
N PRO A 125 2.63 17.60 10.41
CA PRO A 125 2.41 18.94 10.93
C PRO A 125 3.13 20.05 10.14
N ARG A 126 4.16 19.71 9.36
CA ARG A 126 4.96 20.67 8.58
C ARG A 126 4.38 20.89 7.18
N LEU A 127 3.92 19.83 6.53
CA LEU A 127 3.44 19.84 5.16
C LEU A 127 1.91 20.02 5.05
N GLY A 128 1.18 19.71 6.12
CA GLY A 128 -0.26 19.51 6.05
C GLY A 128 -0.62 18.10 5.54
N ALA A 129 -1.79 17.60 5.93
CA ALA A 129 -2.19 16.22 5.68
C ALA A 129 -2.31 15.90 4.18
N THR A 130 -2.96 16.77 3.40
CA THR A 130 -3.17 16.56 1.95
C THR A 130 -1.83 16.45 1.21
N THR A 131 -0.95 17.40 1.44
CA THR A 131 0.36 17.51 0.78
C THR A 131 1.26 16.32 1.15
N PHE A 132 1.26 15.93 2.42
CA PHE A 132 1.96 14.74 2.88
C PHE A 132 1.48 13.47 2.15
N ILE A 133 0.16 13.25 2.09
CA ILE A 133 -0.41 12.03 1.50
C ILE A 133 -0.15 11.96 0.00
N VAL A 134 -0.26 13.07 -0.72
CA VAL A 134 0.01 13.06 -2.17
C VAL A 134 1.49 12.74 -2.45
N CYS A 135 2.43 13.27 -1.65
CA CYS A 135 3.84 12.89 -1.73
C CYS A 135 4.07 11.40 -1.41
N VAL A 136 3.40 10.87 -0.39
CA VAL A 136 3.45 9.45 -0.03
C VAL A 136 2.95 8.57 -1.19
N VAL A 137 1.80 8.90 -1.78
CA VAL A 137 1.23 8.14 -2.90
C VAL A 137 2.15 8.17 -4.13
N ALA A 138 2.77 9.32 -4.43
CA ALA A 138 3.75 9.41 -5.51
C ALA A 138 4.98 8.52 -5.26
N GLY A 139 5.51 8.53 -4.03
CA GLY A 139 6.62 7.66 -3.63
C GLY A 139 6.26 6.17 -3.68
N GLN A 140 5.08 5.80 -3.16
CA GLN A 140 4.57 4.43 -3.15
C GLN A 140 4.36 3.89 -4.57
N THR A 141 3.82 4.71 -5.47
CA THR A 141 3.53 4.30 -6.85
C THR A 141 4.82 4.12 -7.66
N LEU A 142 5.81 5.01 -7.48
CA LEU A 142 7.13 4.84 -8.08
C LEU A 142 7.84 3.59 -7.56
N ALA A 143 7.89 3.40 -6.24
CA ALA A 143 8.51 2.23 -5.63
C ALA A 143 7.83 0.93 -6.08
N SER A 144 6.50 0.90 -6.14
CA SER A 144 5.73 -0.23 -6.65
C SER A 144 6.05 -0.54 -8.11
N LEU A 145 6.19 0.47 -8.97
CA LEU A 145 6.57 0.27 -10.37
C LEU A 145 7.97 -0.36 -10.49
N LEU A 146 8.94 0.09 -9.68
CA LEU A 146 10.30 -0.45 -9.67
C LEU A 146 10.33 -1.89 -9.14
N ILE A 147 9.62 -2.16 -8.03
CA ILE A 147 9.51 -3.51 -7.45
C ILE A 147 8.92 -4.48 -8.48
N ASP A 148 7.83 -4.10 -9.14
CA ASP A 148 7.20 -4.91 -10.18
C ASP A 148 8.11 -5.10 -11.40
N HIS A 149 8.80 -4.04 -11.83
CA HIS A 149 9.64 -4.08 -13.02
C HIS A 149 10.84 -5.00 -12.87
N TYR A 150 11.45 -5.01 -11.68
CA TYR A 150 12.60 -5.86 -11.36
C TYR A 150 12.21 -7.21 -10.72
N GLY A 151 10.92 -7.46 -10.45
CA GLY A 151 10.47 -8.68 -9.77
C GLY A 151 11.05 -8.82 -8.36
N LEU A 152 11.26 -7.71 -7.66
CA LEU A 152 11.86 -7.71 -6.32
C LEU A 152 10.94 -8.42 -5.32
N MET A 153 11.51 -8.89 -4.20
CA MET A 153 10.76 -9.51 -3.10
C MET A 153 10.00 -10.80 -3.49
N GLY A 154 10.48 -11.50 -4.53
CA GLY A 154 9.88 -12.75 -5.01
C GLY A 154 8.56 -12.56 -5.77
N LEU A 155 8.25 -11.32 -6.17
CA LEU A 155 7.06 -11.01 -6.98
C LEU A 155 7.28 -11.43 -8.44
N ALA A 156 6.20 -11.82 -9.10
CA ALA A 156 6.23 -12.07 -10.54
C ALA A 156 6.59 -10.77 -11.29
N GLN A 157 7.65 -10.81 -12.10
CA GLN A 157 8.12 -9.65 -12.84
C GLN A 157 7.04 -9.15 -13.81
N ARG A 158 6.71 -7.86 -13.72
CA ARG A 158 5.74 -7.18 -14.58
C ARG A 158 6.39 -5.98 -15.23
N LEU A 159 6.55 -6.03 -16.56
CA LEU A 159 7.21 -4.95 -17.30
C LEU A 159 6.53 -3.60 -17.06
N ALA A 160 7.34 -2.56 -16.98
CA ALA A 160 6.89 -1.18 -16.93
C ALA A 160 6.44 -0.77 -18.34
N THR A 161 5.18 -1.06 -18.66
CA THR A 161 4.61 -0.66 -19.95
C THR A 161 4.52 0.86 -20.04
N PRO A 162 4.57 1.45 -21.25
CA PRO A 162 4.45 2.90 -21.43
C PRO A 162 3.21 3.49 -20.73
N GLY A 163 2.09 2.77 -20.72
CA GLY A 163 0.87 3.17 -20.01
C GLY A 163 1.05 3.25 -18.49
N ARG A 164 1.78 2.31 -17.87
CA ARG A 164 2.09 2.35 -16.43
C ARG A 164 3.01 3.51 -16.09
N ILE A 165 4.03 3.75 -16.93
CA ILE A 165 4.96 4.87 -16.77
C ILE A 165 4.21 6.19 -16.89
N ALA A 166 3.33 6.34 -17.89
CA ALA A 166 2.48 7.52 -18.03
C ALA A 166 1.53 7.72 -16.84
N GLY A 167 0.93 6.65 -16.32
CA GLY A 167 0.10 6.70 -15.12
C GLY A 167 0.86 7.19 -13.89
N VAL A 168 2.07 6.68 -13.64
CA VAL A 168 2.93 7.17 -12.56
C VAL A 168 3.30 8.64 -12.80
N ALA A 169 3.67 9.02 -14.02
CA ALA A 169 3.99 10.41 -14.35
C ALA A 169 2.81 11.37 -14.06
N LEU A 170 1.56 10.96 -14.33
CA LEU A 170 0.37 11.76 -13.99
C LEU A 170 0.20 11.93 -12.49
N ILE A 171 0.50 10.92 -11.68
CA ILE A 171 0.48 11.02 -10.20
C ILE A 171 1.51 12.05 -9.73
N PHE A 172 2.72 12.04 -10.30
CA PHE A 172 3.76 13.03 -9.99
C PHE A 172 3.36 14.44 -10.44
N ALA A 173 2.73 14.59 -11.61
CA ALA A 173 2.19 15.87 -12.05
C ALA A 173 1.12 16.39 -11.08
N GLY A 174 0.18 15.54 -10.66
CA GLY A 174 -0.82 15.87 -9.64
C GLY A 174 -0.18 16.28 -8.31
N MET A 175 0.88 15.58 -7.88
CA MET A 175 1.66 15.95 -6.70
C MET A 175 2.26 17.35 -6.78
N ILE A 176 2.87 17.71 -7.91
CA ILE A 176 3.46 19.04 -8.11
C ILE A 176 2.37 20.12 -8.06
N VAL A 177 1.22 19.89 -8.69
CA VAL A 177 0.09 20.83 -8.67
C VAL A 177 -0.42 21.07 -7.25
N VAL A 178 -0.63 20.00 -6.47
CA VAL A 178 -1.09 20.12 -5.07
C VAL A 178 -0.07 20.85 -4.22
N GLN A 179 1.22 20.54 -4.37
CA GLN A 179 2.31 21.21 -3.66
C GLN A 179 2.32 22.71 -3.94
N TRP A 180 2.14 23.14 -5.19
CA TRP A 180 2.12 24.55 -5.55
C TRP A 180 0.89 25.30 -5.05
N GLN A 181 -0.22 24.61 -4.83
CA GLN A 181 -1.48 25.22 -4.40
C GLN A 181 -1.70 25.21 -2.89
N THR A 182 -0.83 24.57 -2.10
CA THR A 182 -1.01 24.46 -0.64
C THR A 182 -0.72 25.81 0.05
N PRO A 183 -1.71 26.50 0.64
CA PRO A 183 -1.48 27.78 1.30
C PRO A 183 -0.77 27.61 2.66
N ALA A 184 0.01 28.61 3.07
CA ALA A 184 0.66 28.61 4.38
C ALA A 184 -0.37 28.53 5.54
N PRO A 185 -0.02 27.92 6.69
CA PRO A 185 -0.91 27.84 7.85
C PRO A 185 -1.42 29.22 8.25
N ARG A 186 -2.75 29.39 8.32
CA ARG A 186 -3.35 30.62 8.85
C ARG A 186 -3.25 30.58 10.37
N VAL A 187 -2.37 31.42 10.94
CA VAL A 187 -2.40 31.69 12.38
C VAL A 187 -3.69 32.48 12.64
N PRO A 188 -4.58 32.04 13.57
CA PRO A 188 -5.69 32.86 14.00
C PRO A 188 -5.12 34.14 14.58
N VAL A 189 -5.39 35.28 13.94
CA VAL A 189 -5.13 36.58 14.54
C VAL A 189 -6.02 36.62 15.78
N ALA A 190 -5.41 36.60 16.96
CA ALA A 190 -6.12 36.96 18.18
C ALA A 190 -6.56 38.41 17.98
N THR A 191 -7.80 38.61 17.58
CA THR A 191 -8.39 39.94 17.46
C THR A 191 -8.28 40.57 18.84
N GLY A 192 -7.46 41.61 18.97
CA GLY A 192 -7.25 42.37 20.21
C GLY A 192 -8.48 43.15 20.67
N ASP A 193 -9.67 42.79 20.22
CA ASP A 193 -10.94 43.46 20.56
C ASP A 193 -11.40 43.16 22.00
N ALA A 194 -10.71 42.28 22.73
CA ALA A 194 -10.93 42.08 24.16
C ALA A 194 -10.27 43.16 25.05
N ALA A 195 -9.46 44.08 24.49
CA ALA A 195 -8.80 45.14 25.26
C ALA A 195 -9.65 46.43 25.44
N ALA A 196 -10.87 46.49 24.88
CA ALA A 196 -11.73 47.68 24.94
C ALA A 196 -12.74 47.69 26.11
N ALA A 197 -12.69 46.73 27.04
CA ALA A 197 -13.56 46.69 28.21
C ALA A 197 -12.76 46.99 29.50
N GLN A 198 -12.25 48.22 29.62
CA GLN A 198 -11.90 48.78 30.93
C GLN A 198 -13.20 49.25 31.61
N PRO A 199 -13.54 48.76 32.82
CA PRO A 199 -14.59 49.39 33.61
C PRO A 199 -14.08 50.73 34.15
N GLU A 200 -14.88 51.79 33.98
CA GLU A 200 -14.62 53.11 34.55
C GLU A 200 -14.37 53.05 36.07
N PRO A 201 -13.45 53.86 36.62
CA PRO A 201 -13.32 54.02 38.06
C PRO A 201 -14.51 54.81 38.60
N GLN A 202 -15.34 54.16 39.42
CA GLN A 202 -16.36 54.85 40.22
C GLN A 202 -15.67 55.68 41.31
N HIS A 203 -15.78 56.99 41.22
CA HIS A 203 -15.55 57.95 42.30
C HIS A 203 -16.83 58.74 42.56
#